data_AF-A0A7J8R259-F1
#
_entry.id   AF-A0A7J8R259-F1
#
_cell.length_a   1.000
_cell.length_b   1.000
_cell.length_c   1.000
_cell.angle_alpha   90.00
_cell.angle_beta   90.00
_cell.angle_gamma   90.00
#
_symmetry.space_group_name_H-M   'P 1'
#
loop_
_entity.id
_entity.type
_entity.pdbx_description
1 polymer ?
#
loop_
_entity_poly.entity_id
_entity_poly.type
_entity_poly.pdbx_seq_one_letter_code
_entity_poly.pdbx_strand_id
1 'polypeptide(L)'
;MSEDTQSREGDCQIASFDSSLRQIVRINCRRNLEDNLKGIWQSWDKAKKTHFRDKYGGVAQLLFVKLDNALLKAMVRFWDPAYRCFTFNKMDMVPTIEEYSTLLHYDFKDQLRIY
;
A
#
# COMPACT_ATOMS: atom_id res chain seq x y z
N MET A 1 -6.86 -7.18 -15.88
CA MET A 1 -5.73 -7.84 -16.57
C MET A 1 -5.41 -9.12 -15.79
N SER A 2 -4.99 -10.21 -16.43
CA SER A 2 -4.72 -11.48 -15.73
C SER A 2 -3.28 -11.50 -15.21
N GLU A 3 -3.04 -12.12 -14.03
CA GLU A 3 -1.72 -12.27 -13.39
C GLU A 3 -0.64 -12.78 -14.35
N ASP A 4 -1.01 -13.60 -15.33
CA ASP A 4 -0.10 -14.18 -16.33
C ASP A 4 0.59 -13.14 -17.22
N THR A 5 0.00 -11.95 -17.38
CA THR A 5 0.59 -10.86 -18.18
C THR A 5 1.69 -10.09 -17.46
N GLN A 6 1.69 -10.02 -16.12
CA GLN A 6 2.72 -9.28 -15.38
C GLN A 6 4.06 -10.01 -15.32
N SER A 7 4.07 -11.35 -15.37
CA SER A 7 5.33 -12.11 -15.28
C SER A 7 6.21 -12.02 -16.53
N ARG A 8 5.69 -11.57 -17.68
CA ARG A 8 6.40 -11.64 -18.97
C ARG A 8 7.08 -10.32 -19.37
N GLU A 9 6.68 -9.19 -18.77
CA GLU A 9 7.21 -7.84 -19.10
C GLU A 9 7.93 -7.16 -17.93
N GLY A 10 8.14 -7.87 -16.81
CA GLY A 10 8.89 -7.32 -15.68
C GLY A 10 10.39 -7.25 -15.99
N ASP A 11 10.89 -6.06 -16.32
CA ASP A 11 12.32 -5.72 -16.37
C ASP A 11 12.93 -5.74 -14.95
N CYS A 12 12.93 -6.91 -14.31
CA CYS A 12 13.69 -7.16 -13.08
C CYS A 12 15.18 -7.35 -13.44
N GLN A 13 15.82 -6.34 -14.03
CA GLN A 13 17.27 -6.25 -14.04
C GLN A 13 17.69 -5.61 -12.72
N ILE A 14 18.58 -6.25 -11.96
CA ILE A 14 19.91 -5.67 -11.72
C ILE A 14 20.94 -6.80 -11.51
N ALA A 15 22.05 -6.71 -12.25
CA ALA A 15 23.33 -7.29 -11.85
C ALA A 15 23.69 -6.79 -10.45
N SER A 16 23.97 -7.71 -9.53
CA SER A 16 24.44 -7.41 -8.16
C SER A 16 23.63 -6.33 -7.44
N PHE A 17 22.46 -6.70 -6.91
CA PHE A 17 21.77 -5.90 -5.92
C PHE A 17 22.58 -5.91 -4.62
N ASP A 18 23.65 -5.11 -4.57
CA ASP A 18 24.25 -4.70 -3.31
C ASP A 18 23.23 -3.76 -2.65
N SER A 19 22.55 -4.25 -1.61
CA SER A 19 21.63 -3.45 -0.81
C SER A 19 22.42 -2.36 -0.09
N SER A 20 22.75 -1.30 -0.84
CA SER A 20 23.36 -0.06 -0.36
C SER A 20 22.37 0.78 0.46
N LEU A 21 21.26 0.20 0.90
CA LEU A 21 20.49 0.75 2.00
C LEU A 21 21.45 0.84 3.18
N ARG A 22 21.77 2.07 3.59
CA ARG A 22 22.49 2.35 4.83
C ARG A 22 21.92 1.42 5.89
N GLN A 23 22.79 0.79 6.67
CA GLN A 23 22.45 -0.19 7.73
C GLN A 23 21.37 0.32 8.71
N ILE A 24 21.03 1.61 8.64
CA ILE A 24 19.94 2.30 9.32
C ILE A 24 19.09 3.05 8.28
N VAL A 25 17.92 2.49 7.93
CA VAL A 25 16.82 3.27 7.31
C VAL A 25 16.07 3.98 8.44
N ARG A 26 16.23 5.30 8.55
CA ARG A 26 15.41 6.11 9.47
C ARG A 26 14.03 6.31 8.85
N ILE A 27 13.13 5.38 9.12
CA ILE A 27 11.70 5.63 8.91
C ILE A 27 11.28 6.62 9.99
N ASN A 28 11.05 7.86 9.59
CA ASN A 28 10.29 8.77 10.44
C ASN A 28 8.84 8.30 10.38
N CYS A 29 8.49 7.31 11.20
CA CYS A 29 7.11 7.08 11.55
C CYS A 29 6.70 8.29 12.38
N ARG A 30 6.28 9.37 11.70
CA ARG A 30 5.63 10.44 12.42
C ARG A 30 4.47 9.76 13.13
N ARG A 31 4.49 9.77 14.47
CA ARG A 31 3.35 9.42 15.34
C ARG A 31 2.23 10.46 15.17
N ASN A 32 2.09 10.97 13.96
CA ASN A 32 1.07 11.88 13.57
C ASN A 32 -0.20 11.06 13.58
N LEU A 33 -1.06 11.36 14.54
CA LEU A 33 -2.47 11.38 14.22
C LEU A 33 -3.15 10.00 14.12
N GLU A 34 -2.56 8.88 14.55
CA GLU A 34 -3.30 7.61 14.52
C GLU A 34 -4.54 7.72 15.43
N ASP A 35 -4.37 8.19 16.67
CA ASP A 35 -5.46 8.43 17.60
C ASP A 35 -6.37 9.59 17.16
N ASN A 36 -5.82 10.64 16.55
CA ASN A 36 -6.60 11.79 16.10
C ASN A 36 -7.43 11.47 14.84
N LEU A 37 -6.89 10.73 13.86
CA LEU A 37 -7.62 10.30 12.67
C LEU A 37 -8.66 9.25 13.02
N LYS A 38 -8.33 8.30 13.89
CA LYS A 38 -9.32 7.37 14.47
C LYS A 38 -10.40 8.13 15.21
N GLY A 39 -10.03 9.12 16.02
CA GLY A 39 -10.97 9.97 16.76
C GLY A 39 -11.90 10.78 15.84
N ILE A 40 -11.34 11.42 14.80
CA ILE A 40 -12.13 12.12 13.77
C ILE A 40 -13.09 11.14 13.10
N TRP A 41 -12.59 9.99 12.63
CA TRP A 41 -13.43 8.96 12.03
C TRP A 41 -14.53 8.49 12.98
N GLN A 42 -14.22 8.23 14.26
CA GLN A 42 -15.19 7.79 15.25
C GLN A 42 -16.27 8.84 15.51
N SER A 43 -15.90 10.12 15.59
CA SER A 43 -16.81 11.26 15.81
C SER A 43 -17.80 11.50 14.67
N TRP A 44 -17.53 10.98 13.46
CA TRP A 44 -18.43 11.15 12.33
C TRP A 44 -19.72 10.34 12.49
N ASP A 45 -20.83 10.96 12.12
CA ASP A 45 -22.11 10.29 11.97
C ASP A 45 -22.10 9.27 10.79
N LYS A 46 -23.16 8.47 10.73
CA LYS A 46 -23.32 7.43 9.70
C LYS A 46 -23.37 8.01 8.28
N ALA A 47 -23.94 9.20 8.10
CA ALA A 47 -24.08 9.82 6.79
C ALA A 47 -22.71 10.25 6.23
N LYS A 48 -21.88 10.91 7.04
CA LYS A 48 -20.50 11.28 6.67
C LYS A 48 -19.64 10.06 6.37
N LYS A 49 -19.72 9.02 7.21
CA LYS A 49 -19.02 7.74 6.97
C LYS A 49 -19.46 7.07 5.68
N THR A 50 -20.76 7.11 5.39
CA THR A 50 -21.31 6.55 4.14
C THR A 50 -20.84 7.34 2.94
N HIS A 51 -20.97 8.66 2.96
CA HIS A 51 -20.49 9.53 1.87
C HIS A 51 -18.99 9.35 1.60
N PHE A 52 -18.18 9.24 2.65
CA PHE A 52 -16.75 8.96 2.51
C PHE A 52 -16.49 7.60 1.88
N ARG A 53 -17.20 6.55 2.33
CA ARG A 53 -17.08 5.21 1.76
C ARG A 53 -17.51 5.15 0.30
N ASP A 54 -18.57 5.87 -0.07
CA ASP A 54 -19.03 5.90 -1.46
C ASP A 54 -17.99 6.57 -2.38
N LYS A 55 -17.24 7.54 -1.85
CA LYS A 55 -16.20 8.27 -2.61
C LYS A 55 -14.84 7.56 -2.64
N TYR A 56 -14.43 6.96 -1.53
CA TYR A 56 -13.07 6.44 -1.32
C TYR A 56 -13.01 4.95 -0.97
N GLY A 57 -14.15 4.26 -0.99
CA GLY A 57 -14.25 2.87 -0.54
C GLY A 57 -13.91 2.70 0.94
N GLY A 58 -13.38 1.54 1.27
CA GLY A 58 -12.89 1.09 2.57
C GLY A 58 -11.54 1.68 2.99
N VAL A 59 -11.02 2.75 2.37
CA VAL A 59 -9.72 3.34 2.76
C VAL A 59 -9.65 3.69 4.25
N ALA A 60 -10.75 4.15 4.85
CA ALA A 60 -10.80 4.45 6.29
C ALA A 60 -10.56 3.22 7.18
N GLN A 61 -10.74 1.99 6.67
CA GLN A 61 -10.46 0.76 7.40
C GLN A 61 -8.96 0.57 7.65
N LEU A 62 -8.10 1.15 6.80
CA LEU A 62 -6.65 1.13 6.98
C LEU A 62 -6.20 1.80 8.28
N LEU A 63 -6.99 2.75 8.81
CA LEU A 63 -6.72 3.35 10.13
C LEU A 63 -6.74 2.32 11.26
N PHE A 64 -7.43 1.20 11.09
CA PHE A 64 -7.60 0.17 12.12
C PHE A 64 -6.71 -1.06 11.91
N VAL A 65 -5.89 -1.06 10.85
CA VAL A 65 -4.92 -2.13 10.60
C VAL A 65 -3.84 -2.04 11.66
N LYS A 66 -3.71 -3.11 12.47
CA LYS A 66 -2.65 -3.21 13.47
C LYS A 66 -1.34 -3.49 12.76
N LEU A 67 -0.43 -2.52 12.81
CA LEU A 67 0.90 -2.69 12.28
C LEU A 67 1.83 -3.27 13.36
N ASP A 68 2.46 -4.40 13.05
CA ASP A 68 3.53 -4.92 13.89
C ASP A 68 4.83 -4.16 13.59
N ASN A 69 5.41 -3.54 14.62
CA ASN A 69 6.63 -2.74 14.47
C ASN A 69 7.84 -3.56 14.00
N ALA A 70 7.94 -4.82 14.43
CA ALA A 70 9.00 -5.72 13.99
C ALA A 70 8.79 -6.12 12.53
N LEU A 71 7.55 -6.40 12.12
CA LEU A 71 7.19 -6.65 10.72
C LEU A 71 7.52 -5.44 9.84
N LEU A 72 7.08 -4.23 10.22
CA LEU A 72 7.37 -3.02 9.45
C LEU A 72 8.88 -2.80 9.30
N LYS A 73 9.63 -2.99 10.39
CA LYS A 73 11.10 -2.85 10.39
C LYS A 73 11.76 -3.88 9.47
N ALA A 74 11.24 -5.10 9.41
CA ALA A 74 11.71 -6.11 8.47
C ALA A 74 11.36 -5.74 7.03
N MET A 75 10.11 -5.32 6.76
CA MET A 75 9.63 -4.97 5.43
C MET A 75 10.37 -3.80 4.80
N VAL A 76 10.73 -2.78 5.57
CA VAL A 76 11.46 -1.61 5.05
C VAL A 76 12.83 -1.95 4.47
N ARG A 77 13.45 -3.07 4.87
CA ARG A 77 14.69 -3.54 4.25
C ARG A 77 14.51 -3.92 2.78
N PHE A 78 13.27 -4.21 2.38
CA PHE A 78 12.90 -4.60 1.04
C PHE A 78 12.24 -3.46 0.25
N TRP A 79 12.11 -2.26 0.85
CA TRP A 79 11.49 -1.12 0.15
C TRP A 79 12.45 -0.55 -0.89
N ASP A 80 12.04 -0.59 -2.16
CA ASP A 80 12.71 0.10 -3.25
C ASP A 80 12.10 1.51 -3.44
N PRO A 81 12.86 2.59 -3.16
CA PRO A 81 12.34 3.95 -3.29
C PRO A 81 12.16 4.41 -4.75
N ALA A 82 12.86 3.82 -5.72
CA ALA A 82 12.74 4.17 -7.13
C ALA A 82 11.42 3.64 -7.69
N TYR A 83 11.10 2.38 -7.38
CA TYR A 83 9.88 1.72 -7.84
C TYR A 83 8.69 1.90 -6.88
N ARG A 84 8.93 2.38 -5.66
CA ARG A 84 7.93 2.56 -4.59
C ARG A 84 7.18 1.26 -4.26
N CYS A 85 7.90 0.14 -4.28
CA CYS A 85 7.40 -1.20 -4.01
C CYS A 85 8.29 -1.93 -2.99
N PHE A 86 7.82 -3.08 -2.49
CA PHE A 86 8.68 -3.99 -1.75
C PHE A 86 9.22 -5.05 -2.70
N THR A 87 10.53 -5.20 -2.80
CA THR A 87 11.16 -6.19 -3.68
C THR A 87 11.74 -7.33 -2.85
N PHE A 88 11.24 -8.55 -3.05
CA PHE A 88 11.80 -9.77 -2.48
C PHE A 88 12.51 -10.56 -3.59
N ASN A 89 13.84 -10.61 -3.51
CA ASN A 89 14.69 -11.17 -4.58
C ASN A 89 14.46 -10.48 -5.93
N LYS A 90 13.69 -11.12 -6.82
CA LYS A 90 13.35 -10.63 -8.17
C LYS A 90 11.85 -10.40 -8.35
N MET A 91 11.10 -10.38 -7.25
CA MET A 91 9.65 -10.23 -7.28
C MET A 91 9.29 -8.92 -6.59
N ASP A 92 8.61 -8.06 -7.34
CA ASP A 92 7.99 -6.86 -6.79
C ASP A 92 6.67 -7.25 -6.14
N MET A 93 6.57 -7.07 -4.83
CA MET A 93 5.32 -7.14 -4.09
C MET A 93 4.59 -5.80 -4.19
N VAL A 94 3.80 -5.68 -5.24
CA VAL A 94 2.79 -4.64 -5.41
C VAL A 94 1.46 -5.32 -5.62
N PRO A 95 0.42 -5.02 -4.82
CA PRO A 95 -0.91 -5.53 -5.10
C PRO A 95 -1.36 -5.10 -6.50
N THR A 96 -1.99 -6.01 -7.22
CA THR A 96 -2.68 -5.73 -8.48
C THR A 96 -3.85 -4.78 -8.25
N ILE A 97 -4.39 -4.22 -9.33
CA ILE A 97 -5.56 -3.34 -9.27
C ILE A 97 -6.77 -4.10 -8.70
N GLU A 98 -6.92 -5.36 -9.08
CA GLU A 98 -7.96 -6.27 -8.61
C GLU A 98 -7.83 -6.56 -7.10
N GLU A 99 -6.62 -6.73 -6.59
CA GLU A 99 -6.36 -6.89 -5.16
C GLU A 99 -6.61 -5.60 -4.39
N TYR A 100 -6.20 -4.44 -4.89
CA TYR A 100 -6.54 -3.14 -4.30
C TYR A 100 -8.06 -2.92 -4.29
N SER A 101 -8.76 -3.29 -5.36
CA SER A 101 -10.22 -3.19 -5.45
C SER A 101 -10.89 -4.00 -4.35
N THR A 102 -10.41 -5.22 -4.14
CA THR A 102 -10.91 -6.12 -3.10
C THR A 102 -10.61 -5.59 -1.70
N LEU A 103 -9.36 -5.18 -1.45
CA LEU A 103 -8.90 -4.66 -0.16
C LEU A 103 -9.63 -3.38 0.25
N LEU A 104 -9.82 -2.47 -0.70
CA LEU A 104 -10.43 -1.16 -0.46
C LEU A 104 -11.93 -1.14 -0.74
N HIS A 105 -12.56 -2.27 -1.08
CA HIS A 105 -13.97 -2.32 -1.50
C HIS A 105 -14.33 -1.19 -2.49
N TYR A 106 -13.44 -0.96 -3.46
CA TYR A 106 -13.54 0.13 -4.42
C TYR A 106 -13.43 -0.42 -5.82
N ASP A 107 -14.42 -0.17 -6.67
CA ASP A 107 -14.36 -0.65 -8.05
C ASP A 107 -13.54 0.30 -8.91
N PHE A 108 -12.26 -0.06 -9.14
CA PHE A 108 -11.38 0.70 -10.03
C PHE A 108 -11.72 0.50 -11.52
N LYS A 109 -12.59 -0.46 -11.88
CA LYS A 109 -12.93 -0.77 -13.29
C LYS A 109 -13.62 0.38 -13.99
N ASP A 110 -14.32 1.25 -13.27
CA ASP A 110 -14.98 2.43 -13.85
C ASP A 110 -14.00 3.54 -14.25
N GLN A 111 -12.83 3.63 -13.59
CA GLN A 111 -11.84 4.68 -13.85
C GLN A 111 -10.79 4.29 -14.89
N LEU A 112 -10.54 2.99 -15.07
CA LEU A 112 -9.53 2.46 -16.00
C LEU A 112 -10.06 2.21 -17.41
N ARG A 113 -11.35 2.48 -17.67
CA ARG A 113 -11.97 2.44 -19.01
C ARG A 113 -11.56 3.62 -19.92
N ILE A 114 -10.69 4.50 -19.44
CA ILE A 114 -10.23 5.68 -20.19
C ILE A 114 -8.73 5.55 -20.50
N TYR A 115 -8.31 4.46 -21.15
CA TYR A 115 -7.05 4.37 -21.90
C TYR A 115 -7.22 3.39 -23.06
#